data_AF-A0A925GLT3-F1
#
_entry.id   AF-A0A925GLT3-F1
#
_cell.length_a   1.000
_cell.length_b   1.000
_cell.length_c   1.000
_cell.angle_alpha   90.00
_cell.angle_beta   90.00
_cell.angle_gamma   90.00
#
_symmetry.space_group_name_H-M   'P 1'
#
loop_
_entity.id
_entity.type
_entity.pdbx_description
1 polymer ?
#
loop_
_entity_poly.entity_id
_entity_poly.type
_entity_poly.pdbx_seq_one_letter_code
_entity_poly.pdbx_strand_id
1 'polypeptide(L)' 'MRWHSISSRRRAQLGQAMLEYSIVVGVAVLILIEGGSSAPVAEVVKALKTAYQGFAYAISLASNLIAL' A
#
# COMPACT_ATOMS: atom_id res chain seq x y z
N MET A 1 -40.08 -27.15 -9.77
CA MET A 1 -38.90 -26.53 -10.39
C MET A 1 -38.93 -25.03 -10.11
N ARG A 2 -38.20 -24.52 -9.10
CA ARG A 2 -38.36 -23.15 -8.56
C ARG A 2 -37.02 -22.41 -8.56
N TRP A 3 -36.64 -21.90 -9.73
CA TRP A 3 -35.31 -21.29 -9.98
C TRP A 3 -35.23 -19.77 -9.74
N HIS A 4 -36.29 -19.12 -9.25
CA HIS A 4 -36.32 -17.65 -9.17
C HIS A 4 -35.79 -16.99 -7.89
N SER A 5 -35.38 -17.74 -6.84
CA SER A 5 -34.98 -17.15 -5.54
C SER A 5 -33.49 -17.17 -5.20
N ILE A 6 -32.67 -17.81 -6.03
CA ILE A 6 -31.23 -18.02 -5.74
C ILE A 6 -30.39 -16.80 -6.18
N SER A 7 -30.79 -16.13 -7.26
CA SER A 7 -30.08 -14.99 -7.83
C SER A 7 -30.09 -13.76 -6.92
N SER A 8 -31.23 -13.45 -6.29
CA SER A 8 -31.36 -12.31 -5.38
C SER A 8 -30.55 -12.47 -4.09
N ARG A 9 -30.51 -13.69 -3.53
CA ARG A 9 -29.69 -14.00 -2.34
C ARG A 9 -28.19 -13.92 -2.62
N ARG A 10 -27.74 -14.41 -3.78
CA ARG A 10 -26.34 -14.26 -4.19
C ARG A 10 -25.93 -12.80 -4.37
N ARG A 11 -26.77 -11.95 -5.00
CA ARG A 11 -26.46 -10.52 -5.13
C ARG A 11 -26.40 -9.80 -3.78
N ALA A 12 -27.29 -10.13 -2.86
CA ALA A 12 -27.26 -9.57 -1.51
C ALA A 12 -25.98 -9.99 -0.74
N GLN A 13 -25.57 -11.27 -0.84
CA GLN A 13 -24.31 -11.74 -0.26
C GLN A 13 -23.07 -11.07 -0.88
N LEU A 14 -23.06 -10.83 -2.19
CA LEU A 14 -21.96 -10.14 -2.86
C LEU A 14 -21.87 -8.65 -2.45
N GLY A 15 -23.02 -7.98 -2.31
CA GLY A 15 -23.06 -6.59 -1.84
C GLY A 15 -22.57 -6.43 -0.40
N GLN A 16 -22.93 -7.38 0.48
CA GLN A 16 -22.46 -7.39 1.86
C GLN A 16 -20.95 -7.62 1.95
N ALA A 17 -20.42 -8.61 1.22
CA ALA A 17 -18.99 -8.87 1.20
C ALA A 17 -18.16 -7.68 0.67
N MET A 18 -18.68 -6.96 -0.34
CA MET A 18 -18.02 -5.74 -0.83
C MET A 18 -17.99 -4.62 0.21
N LEU A 19 -19.06 -4.44 0.99
CA LEU A 19 -19.10 -3.44 2.05
C LEU A 19 -18.10 -3.78 3.16
N GLU A 20 -18.08 -5.02 3.62
CA GLU A 20 -17.14 -5.49 4.65
C GLU A 20 -15.68 -5.28 4.19
N TYR A 21 -15.37 -5.66 2.96
CA TYR A 21 -14.02 -5.47 2.41
C TYR A 21 -13.67 -3.98 2.30
N SER A 22 -14.60 -3.13 1.86
CA SER A 22 -14.37 -1.69 1.74
C SER A 22 -14.09 -1.04 3.09
N ILE A 23 -14.80 -1.45 4.14
CA ILE A 23 -14.58 -0.96 5.51
C ILE A 23 -13.21 -1.39 6.02
N VAL A 24 -12.86 -2.67 5.88
CA VAL A 24 -11.56 -3.21 6.33
C VAL A 24 -10.41 -2.51 5.61
N VAL A 25 -10.51 -2.34 4.29
CA VAL A 25 -9.51 -1.62 3.49
C VAL A 25 -9.43 -0.15 3.92
N GLY A 26 -10.56 0.52 4.12
CA GLY A 26 -10.60 1.91 4.58
C GLY A 26 -9.89 2.10 5.92
N VAL A 27 -10.17 1.24 6.90
CA VAL A 27 -9.52 1.26 8.21
C VAL A 27 -8.02 0.97 8.09
N ALA A 28 -7.61 -0.01 7.28
CA ALA A 28 -6.21 -0.32 7.07
C ALA A 28 -5.44 0.88 6.45
N VAL A 29 -6.03 1.57 5.48
CA VAL A 29 -5.45 2.78 4.88
C VAL A 29 -5.31 3.89 5.92
N LEU A 30 -6.33 4.10 6.76
CA LEU A 30 -6.27 5.11 7.83
C LEU A 30 -5.12 4.82 8.80
N ILE A 31 -4.97 3.57 9.26
CA ILE A 31 -3.86 3.16 10.15
C ILE A 31 -2.49 3.41 9.49
N LEU A 32 -2.37 3.16 8.18
CA LEU A 32 -1.11 3.33 7.45
C LEU A 32 -0.68 4.79 7.29
N ILE A 33 -1.62 5.73 7.31
CA ILE A 33 -1.35 7.18 7.17
C ILE A 33 -1.47 7.94 8.50
N GLU A 34 -2.11 7.35 9.50
CA GLU A 34 -2.23 7.88 10.84
C GLU A 34 -0.85 8.09 11.46
N GLY A 35 -0.64 9.23 12.13
CA GLY A 35 0.64 9.58 12.73
C GLY A 35 1.58 10.42 11.85
N GLY A 36 1.18 10.77 10.62
CA GLY A 36 1.89 11.74 9.78
C GLY A 36 3.35 11.36 9.51
N SER A 37 4.30 12.10 10.09
CA SER A 37 5.75 11.82 9.93
C SER A 37 6.21 10.53 10.60
N SER A 38 5.44 9.99 11.54
CA SER A 38 5.68 8.71 12.21
C SER A 38 4.78 7.59 11.67
N ALA A 39 4.02 7.86 10.61
CA ALA A 39 3.18 6.85 9.99
C ALA A 39 4.05 5.74 9.37
N PRO A 40 3.61 4.47 9.39
CA PRO A 40 4.38 3.36 8.81
C PRO A 40 4.80 3.60 7.35
N VAL A 41 3.92 4.23 6.56
CA VAL A 41 4.23 4.60 5.16
C VAL A 41 5.37 5.62 5.10
N ALA A 42 5.38 6.61 5.98
CA ALA A 42 6.44 7.62 6.01
C ALA A 42 7.80 7.01 6.41
N GLU A 43 7.80 6.04 7.32
CA GLU A 43 9.01 5.33 7.73
C GLU A 43 9.59 4.50 6.58
N VAL A 44 8.75 3.75 5.86
CA VAL A 44 9.17 2.98 4.68
C VAL A 44 9.74 3.90 3.58
N VAL A 45 9.06 5.01 3.29
CA VAL A 45 9.52 6.00 2.30
C VAL A 45 10.86 6.61 2.71
N LYS A 46 11.04 6.92 4.00
CA LYS A 46 12.30 7.44 4.53
C LYS A 46 13.43 6.43 4.41
N ALA A 47 13.19 5.17 4.78
CA ALA A 47 14.17 4.10 4.66
C ALA A 47 14.60 3.90 3.21
N LEU A 48 13.65 3.89 2.27
CA LEU A 48 13.92 3.79 0.84
C LEU A 48 14.75 4.95 0.32
N LYS A 49 14.41 6.19 0.71
CA LYS A 49 15.16 7.39 0.34
C LYS A 49 16.60 7.33 0.84
N THR A 50 16.81 6.90 2.09
CA THR A 50 18.15 6.74 2.67
C THR A 50 18.97 5.70 1.92
N ALA A 51 18.38 4.54 1.59
CA ALA A 51 19.05 3.52 0.79
C ALA A 51 19.45 4.06 -0.60
N TYR A 52 18.56 4.81 -1.26
CA TYR A 52 18.85 5.42 -2.55
C TYR A 52 19.97 6.47 -2.48
N GLN A 53 20.00 7.30 -1.42
CA GLN A 53 21.06 8.27 -1.22
C GLN A 53 22.43 7.61 -1.04
N GLY A 54 22.51 6.51 -0.29
CA GLY A 54 23.75 5.73 -0.14
C GLY A 54 24.22 5.16 -1.48
N PHE A 55 23.30 4.63 -2.27
CA PHE A 55 23.60 4.12 -3.62
C PHE A 55 24.10 5.22 -4.57
N ALA A 56 23.39 6.35 -4.60
CA ALA A 56 23.78 7.50 -5.42
C ALA A 56 25.15 8.06 -5.02
N TYR A 57 25.46 8.09 -3.73
CA TYR A 57 26.77 8.49 -3.23
C TYR A 57 27.88 7.54 -3.70
N ALA A 58 27.66 6.22 -3.60
CA ALA A 58 28.61 5.22 -4.06
C ALA A 58 28.88 5.33 -5.56
N ILE A 59 27.84 5.55 -6.37
CA ILE A 59 27.99 5.79 -7.82
C ILE A 59 28.79 7.07 -8.07
N SER A 60 28.42 8.19 -7.44
CA SER A 60 29.12 9.46 -7.66
C SER A 60 30.60 9.37 -7.29
N LEU A 61 30.93 8.67 -6.20
CA LEU A 61 32.32 8.44 -5.79
C LEU A 61 33.06 7.57 -6.82
N ALA A 62 32.44 6.49 -7.28
CA ALA A 62 33.03 5.63 -8.31
C ALA A 62 33.26 6.38 -9.62
N SER A 63 32.27 7.17 -10.09
CA SER A 63 32.41 7.98 -11.30
C SER A 63 33.53 9.01 -11.18
N ASN A 64 33.68 9.67 -10.04
CA ASN A 64 34.75 10.65 -9.82
C ASN A 64 36.14 10.00 -9.70
N LEU A 65 36.23 8.79 -9.12
CA LEU A 65 37.48 8.02 -9.02
C LEU A 65 37.92 7.45 -10.38
N ILE A 66 36.98 7.04 -11.22
CA ILE A 66 37.27 6.50 -12.56
C ILE A 66 37.65 7.62 -13.54
N ALA A 67 37.24 8.87 -13.26
CA ALA A 67 37.54 10.04 -14.09
C ALA A 67 38.91 10.70 -13.79
N LEU A 68 39.66 10.19 -12.80
CA LEU A 68 40.99 10.66 -12.40
C LEU A 68 42.09 9.74 -12.97
#